data_AF-A0A0P4UHR9-F1
#
_entry.id   AF-A0A0P4UHR9-F1
#
_cell.length_a   1.000
_cell.length_b   1.000
_cell.length_c   1.000
_cell.angle_alpha   90.00
_cell.angle_beta   90.00
_cell.angle_gamma   90.00
#
_symmetry.space_group_name_H-M   'P 1'
#
loop_
_entity.id
_entity.type
_entity.pdbx_description
1 polymer ?
#
loop_
_entity_poly.entity_id
_entity_poly.type
_entity_poly.pdbx_seq_one_letter_code
_entity_poly.pdbx_strand_id
1 'polypeptide(L)' 'MNPTLTTQHLSSESAQRVLEDAPDCVKAALMQKAGELDCSIEQVVEMAGSFAVPKATLLS' A
#
# COMPACT_ATOMS: atom_id res chain seq x y z
N MET A 1 5.96 -28.85 0.17
CA MET A 1 6.06 -27.72 1.11
C MET A 1 5.47 -26.51 0.41
N ASN A 2 4.37 -25.97 0.94
CA ASN A 2 3.71 -24.78 0.38
C ASN A 2 4.50 -23.55 0.85
N PRO A 3 5.02 -22.67 -0.02
CA PRO A 3 5.63 -21.44 0.44
C PRO A 3 4.53 -20.58 1.04
N THR A 4 4.48 -20.51 2.36
CA THR A 4 3.73 -19.48 3.06
C THR A 4 4.37 -18.16 2.65
N LEU A 5 3.81 -17.54 1.61
CA LEU A 5 4.06 -16.16 1.25
C LEU A 5 3.68 -15.37 2.51
N THR A 6 4.68 -15.05 3.31
CA THR A 6 4.53 -14.07 4.39
C THR A 6 4.26 -12.75 3.68
N THR A 7 2.99 -12.48 3.42
CA THR A 7 2.53 -11.14 3.11
C THR A 7 2.86 -10.34 4.36
N GLN A 8 4.01 -9.68 4.36
CA GLN A 8 4.37 -8.74 5.40
C GLN A 8 3.48 -7.52 5.19
N HIS A 9 2.22 -7.66 5.61
CA HIS A 9 1.27 -6.58 5.66
C HIS A 9 1.91 -5.46 6.46
N LEU A 10 1.82 -4.24 5.94
CA LEU A 10 2.21 -3.07 6.69
C LEU A 10 1.52 -3.12 8.06
N SER A 11 2.30 -2.98 9.13
CA SER A 11 1.73 -2.75 10.45
C SER A 11 0.78 -1.55 10.35
N SER A 12 -0.36 -1.63 11.04
CA SER A 12 -1.34 -0.53 11.10
C SER A 12 -0.69 0.79 11.50
N GLU A 13 0.34 0.76 12.38
CA GLU A 13 1.11 1.95 12.76
C GLU A 13 1.85 2.57 11.56
N SER A 14 2.45 1.75 10.71
CA SER A 14 3.18 2.21 9.52
C SER A 14 2.24 2.77 8.47
N ALA A 15 1.10 2.11 8.23
CA ALA A 15 0.08 2.61 7.30
C ALA A 15 -0.52 3.93 7.78
N GLN A 16 -0.73 4.08 9.09
CA GLN A 16 -1.22 5.31 9.69
C GLN A 16 -0.22 6.46 9.51
N ARG A 17 1.08 6.23 9.74
CA ARG A 17 2.12 7.25 9.49
C ARG A 17 2.15 7.69 8.02
N VAL A 18 2.06 6.73 7.09
CA VAL A 18 1.99 7.05 5.65
C VAL A 18 0.76 7.89 5.32
N LEU A 19 -0.39 7.59 5.94
CA LEU A 19 -1.59 8.40 5.78
C LEU A 19 -1.39 9.79 6.38
N GLU A 20 -0.85 9.91 7.60
CA GLU A 20 -0.62 11.21 8.27
C GLU A 20 0.27 12.14 7.44
N ASP A 21 1.36 11.60 6.88
CA ASP A 21 2.33 12.34 6.06
C ASP A 21 1.84 12.59 4.62
N ALA A 22 0.79 11.89 4.17
CA ALA A 22 0.27 12.03 2.82
C ALA A 22 -0.54 13.33 2.65
N PRO A 23 -0.49 13.97 1.46
CA PRO A 23 -1.40 15.05 1.11
C PRO A 23 -2.87 14.60 1.18
N ASP A 24 -3.78 15.51 1.51
CA ASP A 24 -5.19 15.17 1.68
C ASP A 24 -5.84 14.59 0.42
N CYS A 25 -5.37 15.00 -0.76
CA CYS A 25 -5.81 14.42 -2.03
C CYS A 25 -5.42 12.94 -2.17
N VAL A 26 -4.25 12.55 -1.64
CA VAL A 26 -3.76 11.17 -1.65
C VAL A 26 -4.53 10.34 -0.62
N LYS A 27 -4.78 10.87 0.58
CA LYS A 27 -5.64 10.22 1.60
C LYS A 27 -7.02 9.90 1.04
N ALA A 28 -7.66 10.88 0.41
CA ALA A 28 -8.98 10.71 -0.20
C ALA A 28 -8.98 9.65 -1.30
N ALA A 29 -7.95 9.63 -2.16
CA ALA A 29 -7.81 8.62 -3.21
C ALA A 29 -7.60 7.21 -2.64
N LEU A 30 -6.78 7.05 -1.59
CA LEU A 30 -6.56 5.77 -0.92
C LEU A 30 -7.84 5.27 -0.24
N MET A 31 -8.59 6.15 0.43
CA MET A 31 -9.87 5.80 1.05
C MET A 31 -10.93 5.41 0.01
N GLN A 32 -11.01 6.14 -1.10
CA GLN A 32 -11.89 5.78 -2.22
C GLN A 32 -11.54 4.41 -2.78
N LYS A 33 -10.25 4.14 -3.00
CA LYS A 33 -9.78 2.84 -3.48
C LYS A 33 -10.06 1.70 -2.50
N ALA A 34 -9.95 1.94 -1.20
CA ALA A 34 -10.30 0.96 -0.17
C ALA A 34 -11.79 0.60 -0.25
N GLY A 35 -12.66 1.59 -0.45
CA GLY A 35 -14.09 1.37 -0.65
C GLY A 35 -14.42 0.65 -1.99
N GLU A 36 -13.73 0.99 -3.08
CA GLU A 36 -13.92 0.33 -4.38
C GLU A 36 -13.48 -1.14 -4.37
N LEU A 37 -12.42 -1.45 -3.62
CA LEU A 37 -11.81 -2.78 -3.56
C LEU A 37 -12.34 -3.63 -2.39
N ASP A 38 -13.23 -3.09 -1.57
CA ASP A 38 -13.75 -3.71 -0.34
C ASP A 38 -12.63 -4.31 0.54
N CYS A 39 -11.56 -3.51 0.72
CA CYS A 39 -10.37 -3.93 1.46
C CYS A 39 -9.91 -2.88 2.46
N SER A 40 -8.99 -3.28 3.35
CA SER A 40 -8.49 -2.39 4.39
C SER A 40 -7.57 -1.31 3.80
N ILE A 41 -7.47 -0.17 4.48
CA ILE A 41 -6.61 0.92 4.03
C ILE A 41 -5.14 0.50 4.00
N GLU A 42 -4.71 -0.37 4.91
CA GLU A 42 -3.36 -0.93 4.95
C GLU A 42 -3.04 -1.72 3.68
N GLN A 43 -4.01 -2.50 3.19
CA GLN A 43 -3.88 -3.25 1.94
C GLN A 43 -3.74 -2.32 0.73
N VAL A 44 -4.49 -1.21 0.71
CA VAL A 44 -4.40 -0.21 -0.37
C VAL A 44 -3.07 0.53 -0.32
N VAL A 45 -2.59 0.88 0.87
CA VAL A 45 -1.28 1.54 1.06
C VAL A 45 -0.14 0.61 0.63
N GLU A 46 -0.20 -0.68 1.00
CA GLU A 46 0.74 -1.72 0.58
C GLU A 46 0.75 -1.89 -0.94
N MET A 47 -0.44 -1.89 -1.56
CA MET A 47 -0.60 -1.99 -3.00
C MET A 47 -0.09 -0.74 -3.72
N ALA A 48 -0.35 0.45 -3.18
CA ALA A 48 0.16 1.71 -3.70
C ALA A 48 1.69 1.78 -3.62
N GLY A 49 2.28 1.32 -2.51
CA GLY A 49 3.74 1.21 -2.36
C GLY A 49 4.36 0.20 -3.33
N SER A 50 3.66 -0.90 -3.60
CA SER A 50 4.08 -1.90 -4.60
C SER A 50 3.99 -1.37 -6.04
N PHE A 51 3.06 -0.45 -6.31
CA PHE A 51 2.92 0.22 -7.60
C PHE A 51 3.95 1.34 -7.81
N ALA A 52 4.44 1.93 -6.71
CA ALA A 52 5.39 3.04 -6.69
C ALA A 52 6.86 2.61 -6.82
N VAL A 53 7.15 1.33 -7.09
CA VAL A 53 8.46 0.92 -7.60
C VAL A 53 8.38 0.90 -9.14
N PRO A 54 8.64 2.03 -9.83
CA PRO A 54 8.92 1.96 -11.24
C PRO A 54 10.15 1.08 -11.40
N LYS A 55 9.99 0.06 -12.23
CA LYS A 55 10.97 -0.63 -13.06
C LYS A 55 12.15 0.27 -13.47
N ALA A 56 13.05 0.59 -12.55
CA ALA A 56 14.32 1.27 -12.77
C ALA A 56 15.52 0.38 -12.42
N THR A 57 15.28 -0.88 -12.00
CA THR A 57 16.32 -1.84 -11.63
C THR A 57 16.20 -3.15 -12.43
N LEU A 58 16.04 -3.06 -13.76
CA LEU A 58 16.28 -4.19 -14.68
C LEU A 58 16.98 -3.75 -15.97
N LEU A 59 17.87 -2.77 -15.87
CA LEU A 59 18.88 -2.44 -16.89
C LEU A 59 20.17 -2.04 -16.18
N SER A 60 20.84 -3.03 -15.60
CA SER A 60 22.26 -2.96 -15.20
C SER A 60 22.86 -4.35 -15.31
#